data_AF-A0A4Q9KYL5-F1
#
_entry.id   AF-A0A4Q9KYL5-F1
#
_cell.length_a   1.000
_cell.length_b   1.000
_cell.length_c   1.000
_cell.angle_alpha   90.00
_cell.angle_beta   90.00
_cell.angle_gamma   90.00
#
_symmetry.space_group_name_H-M   'P 1'
#
loop_
_entity.id
_entity.type
_entity.pdbx_description
1 polymer ?
#
loop_
_entity_poly.entity_id
_entity_poly.type
_entity_poly.pdbx_seq_one_letter_code
_entity_poly.pdbx_strand_id
1 'polypeptide(L)'
;MCFRLLEAINLGILLINLTNLHICTLSVNFIAINDDEKPNITINNIGVYFLDMKKCLLLNISDMPKSLLSLNCIKTNKIHSIVYPNDPFLEFKFFKQNIIKKYKKITIYMSKNDFTIIRYFWKLLKAEDSIVSLDAYVFFEILKYLSIFSVKRNKKYKSFIKSLVIITVMKNQKRFLEKSAEFMLNSREYNSLNILDIIESIFKFYLIKKLFVHVTFHEYIPISFLKTRYTNKKLKKPKNCVSMQFGNFYFLSYFYRCLLLDPILCNIWILITKILYIDKLYIDFSILNEDIDIEVVFGSLAQNINKFSLVVLEKNLPILDKLKRYCHLDFIKNLKLYLFHSSIFILKTLPYFNSLQKLTLEFSEIKIYEICNLENLNVLENIKLIKIILCKPIDIQSKISSHLLLGCKKNLFVDLSGTLHLSDSGNSLRNFLTFNLKNYIIGIALKPNFSNLDNFNLTKILHYNLITRLRLNLENIEAKLLENYSFLKYFKLLSKLHFINIMLTNDLLRILLKLDNLKYIFFECFQISEPIESENLNYT
;
A
#
# COMPACT_ATOMS: atom_id res chain seq x y z
N MET A 1 42.89 32.02 -26.81
CA MET A 1 43.11 30.57 -27.03
C MET A 1 42.15 29.70 -26.21
N CYS A 2 41.89 30.00 -24.92
CA CYS A 2 40.98 29.23 -24.07
C CYS A 2 39.51 29.14 -24.53
N PHE A 3 38.97 30.20 -25.16
CA PHE A 3 37.59 30.18 -25.68
C PHE A 3 37.37 29.18 -26.83
N ARG A 4 38.33 29.07 -27.76
CA ARG A 4 38.25 28.10 -28.87
C ARG A 4 38.38 26.65 -28.41
N LEU A 5 39.14 26.41 -27.33
CA LEU A 5 39.24 25.07 -26.72
C LEU A 5 37.92 24.68 -26.05
N LEU A 6 37.26 25.61 -25.36
CA LEU A 6 35.96 25.38 -24.73
C LEU A 6 34.86 25.15 -25.78
N GLU A 7 34.87 25.89 -26.88
CA GLU A 7 33.98 25.68 -28.03
C GLU A 7 34.21 24.33 -28.70
N ALA A 8 35.47 23.92 -28.89
CA ALA A 8 35.82 22.63 -29.49
C ALA A 8 35.44 21.45 -28.57
N ILE A 9 35.60 21.58 -27.25
CA ILE A 9 35.16 20.58 -26.27
C ILE A 9 33.62 20.50 -26.27
N ASN A 10 32.93 21.63 -26.29
CA ASN A 10 31.47 21.65 -26.38
C ASN A 10 30.97 21.05 -27.68
N LEU A 11 31.59 21.36 -28.83
CA LEU A 11 31.31 20.74 -30.13
C LEU A 11 31.61 19.24 -30.13
N GLY A 12 32.70 18.81 -29.49
CA GLY A 12 33.07 17.40 -29.34
C GLY A 12 32.06 16.63 -28.49
N ILE A 13 31.62 17.20 -27.36
CA ILE A 13 30.56 16.63 -26.52
C ILE A 13 29.23 16.60 -27.27
N LEU A 14 28.93 17.63 -28.06
CA LEU A 14 27.72 17.73 -28.87
C LEU A 14 27.72 16.68 -29.99
N LEU A 15 28.85 16.48 -30.68
CA LEU A 15 29.05 15.44 -31.69
C LEU A 15 28.97 14.04 -31.08
N ILE A 16 29.61 13.79 -29.93
CA ILE A 16 29.53 12.50 -29.21
C ILE A 16 28.09 12.21 -28.76
N ASN A 17 27.37 13.23 -28.28
CA ASN A 17 25.95 13.09 -27.92
C ASN A 17 25.08 12.84 -29.16
N LEU A 18 25.33 13.52 -30.28
CA LEU A 18 24.64 13.31 -31.56
C LEU A 18 24.89 11.89 -32.12
N THR A 19 26.12 11.39 -32.04
CA THR A 19 26.46 10.02 -32.49
C THR A 19 25.89 8.96 -31.54
N ASN A 20 25.93 9.18 -30.23
CA ASN A 20 25.32 8.28 -29.24
C ASN A 20 23.79 8.26 -29.31
N LEU A 21 23.17 9.39 -29.67
CA LEU A 21 21.73 9.49 -29.96
C LEU A 21 21.35 8.59 -31.14
N HIS A 22 22.13 8.59 -32.24
CA HIS A 22 21.88 7.72 -33.39
C HIS A 22 22.05 6.22 -33.08
N ILE A 23 23.03 5.83 -32.26
CA ILE A 23 23.28 4.43 -31.87
C ILE A 23 22.18 3.89 -30.92
N CYS A 24 21.49 4.77 -30.17
CA CYS A 24 20.46 4.41 -29.21
C CYS A 24 19.02 4.72 -29.68
N THR A 25 18.79 4.79 -31.00
CA THR A 25 17.45 5.01 -31.55
C THR A 25 16.69 3.71 -31.83
N LEU A 26 15.38 3.76 -31.66
CA LEU A 26 14.45 2.68 -31.97
C LEU A 26 13.39 3.16 -32.95
N SER A 27 13.34 2.55 -34.14
CA SER A 27 12.24 2.72 -35.07
C SER A 27 11.04 1.90 -34.62
N VAL A 28 9.90 2.55 -34.38
CA VAL A 28 8.67 1.90 -33.93
C VAL A 28 7.59 2.07 -34.98
N ASN A 29 7.09 0.96 -35.52
CA ASN A 29 6.01 0.96 -36.49
C ASN A 29 4.71 0.50 -35.86
N PHE A 30 3.69 1.35 -35.88
CA PHE A 30 2.32 1.01 -35.53
C PHE A 30 1.55 0.64 -36.79
N ILE A 31 0.87 -0.50 -36.78
CA ILE A 31 0.14 -1.05 -37.94
C ILE A 31 -1.26 -1.47 -37.50
N ALA A 32 -2.27 -0.98 -38.23
CA ALA A 32 -3.67 -1.39 -38.04
C ALA A 32 -3.98 -2.70 -38.77
N ILE A 33 -4.72 -3.58 -38.09
CA ILE A 33 -5.25 -4.84 -38.59
C ILE A 33 -6.79 -4.78 -38.63
N ASN A 34 -7.40 -5.45 -39.62
CA ASN A 34 -8.85 -5.69 -39.67
C ASN A 34 -9.19 -6.95 -38.88
N ASP A 35 -10.27 -6.92 -38.09
CA ASP A 35 -10.66 -8.02 -37.20
C ASP A 35 -11.27 -9.24 -37.92
N ASP A 36 -11.59 -9.15 -39.22
CA ASP A 36 -12.54 -10.06 -39.91
C ASP A 36 -11.93 -11.12 -40.86
N GLU A 37 -10.62 -11.23 -41.06
CA GLU A 37 -10.06 -12.16 -42.08
C GLU A 37 -8.88 -13.01 -41.59
N LYS A 38 -8.69 -14.22 -42.19
CA LYS A 38 -7.71 -15.24 -41.77
C LYS A 38 -6.44 -15.40 -42.68
N PRO A 39 -5.32 -14.69 -42.48
CA PRO A 39 -3.93 -15.08 -42.89
C PRO A 39 -3.00 -15.98 -42.00
N ASN A 40 -1.69 -15.89 -42.27
CA ASN A 40 -0.54 -16.57 -41.64
C ASN A 40 0.56 -15.55 -41.24
N ILE A 41 1.02 -15.56 -39.98
CA ILE A 41 2.26 -14.89 -39.52
C ILE A 41 3.32 -15.96 -39.26
N THR A 42 4.54 -15.77 -39.79
CA THR A 42 5.69 -16.60 -39.43
C THR A 42 6.24 -16.22 -38.05
N ILE A 43 6.29 -17.21 -37.15
CA ILE A 43 6.54 -17.10 -35.69
C ILE A 43 7.97 -16.60 -35.34
N ASN A 44 8.84 -16.36 -36.32
CA ASN A 44 10.26 -16.10 -36.11
C ASN A 44 10.67 -14.61 -36.00
N ASN A 45 9.72 -13.67 -35.97
CA ASN A 45 10.07 -12.24 -35.97
C ASN A 45 10.28 -11.69 -34.55
N ILE A 46 11.54 -11.52 -34.18
CA ILE A 46 11.97 -10.80 -32.98
C ILE A 46 11.55 -9.33 -33.06
N GLY A 47 11.03 -8.77 -31.96
CA GLY A 47 10.64 -7.34 -31.89
C GLY A 47 9.25 -7.03 -32.43
N VAL A 48 8.37 -8.02 -32.47
CA VAL A 48 6.98 -7.86 -32.93
C VAL A 48 6.01 -8.05 -31.77
N TYR A 49 5.10 -7.10 -31.62
CA TYR A 49 4.16 -7.03 -30.52
C TYR A 49 2.73 -6.81 -31.00
N PHE A 50 1.76 -7.25 -30.21
CA PHE A 50 0.35 -6.97 -30.39
C PHE A 50 -0.18 -6.17 -29.19
N LEU A 51 -0.83 -5.05 -29.46
CA LEU A 51 -1.48 -4.21 -28.47
C LEU A 51 -2.94 -4.67 -28.32
N ASP A 52 -3.23 -5.36 -27.22
CA ASP A 52 -4.58 -5.76 -26.86
C ASP A 52 -5.18 -4.69 -25.93
N MET A 53 -6.01 -3.81 -26.48
CA MET A 53 -6.68 -2.75 -25.72
C MET A 53 -7.76 -3.28 -24.78
N LYS A 54 -8.38 -4.42 -25.08
CA LYS A 54 -9.36 -5.05 -24.17
C LYS A 54 -8.69 -5.55 -22.90
N LYS A 55 -7.45 -6.06 -23.01
CA LYS A 55 -6.66 -6.50 -21.85
C LYS A 55 -5.72 -5.44 -21.31
N CYS A 56 -5.58 -4.28 -21.98
CA CYS A 56 -4.62 -3.23 -21.66
C CYS A 56 -3.18 -3.76 -21.51
N LEU A 57 -2.77 -4.61 -22.45
CA LEU A 57 -1.47 -5.27 -22.42
C LEU A 57 -0.81 -5.25 -23.81
N LEU A 58 0.51 -5.32 -23.79
CA LEU A 58 1.32 -5.44 -25.00
C LEU A 58 1.98 -6.82 -24.99
N LEU A 59 1.52 -7.67 -25.89
CA LEU A 59 1.87 -9.09 -25.95
C LEU A 59 2.98 -9.26 -26.99
N ASN A 60 4.05 -9.94 -26.61
CA ASN A 60 5.02 -10.40 -27.59
C ASN A 60 4.40 -11.54 -28.39
N ILE A 61 4.51 -11.49 -29.72
CA ILE A 61 3.90 -12.51 -30.58
C ILE A 61 4.49 -13.90 -30.29
N SER A 62 5.75 -13.99 -29.84
CA SER A 62 6.34 -15.27 -29.43
C SER A 62 5.63 -15.93 -28.24
N ASP A 63 4.97 -15.15 -27.40
CA ASP A 63 4.41 -15.59 -26.11
C ASP A 63 2.88 -15.80 -26.20
N MET A 64 2.28 -15.59 -27.37
CA MET A 64 0.86 -15.81 -27.61
C MET A 64 0.53 -17.30 -27.74
N PRO A 65 -0.59 -17.78 -27.15
CA PRO A 65 -1.07 -19.14 -27.38
C PRO A 65 -1.28 -19.40 -28.88
N LYS A 66 -0.90 -20.60 -29.38
CA LYS A 66 -1.09 -20.98 -30.80
C LYS A 66 -2.54 -20.83 -31.30
N SER A 67 -3.52 -20.87 -30.41
CA SER A 67 -4.93 -20.61 -30.71
C SER A 67 -5.30 -19.13 -30.91
N LEU A 68 -4.50 -18.20 -30.37
CA LEU A 68 -4.61 -16.74 -30.58
C LEU A 68 -3.67 -16.25 -31.71
N LEU A 69 -2.76 -17.11 -32.18
CA LEU A 69 -1.78 -16.83 -33.23
C LEU A 69 -2.36 -16.83 -34.66
N SER A 70 -3.68 -16.97 -34.84
CA SER A 70 -4.37 -16.68 -36.10
C SER A 70 -4.61 -15.16 -36.25
N LEU A 71 -3.60 -14.34 -35.95
CA LEU A 71 -3.66 -12.90 -36.09
C LEU A 71 -3.16 -12.50 -37.46
N ASN A 72 -3.94 -11.67 -38.10
CA ASN A 72 -4.05 -11.78 -39.52
C ASN A 72 -3.98 -10.43 -40.20
N CYS A 73 -2.74 -10.05 -40.46
CA CYS A 73 -2.36 -8.72 -40.87
C CYS A 73 -2.41 -8.59 -42.40
N ILE A 74 -3.59 -8.32 -42.97
CA ILE A 74 -3.59 -7.58 -44.23
C ILE A 74 -3.06 -6.18 -43.89
N LYS A 75 -2.00 -5.75 -44.59
CA LYS A 75 -1.52 -4.37 -44.55
C LYS A 75 -2.68 -3.48 -44.95
N THR A 76 -3.38 -2.90 -43.97
CA THR A 76 -4.02 -1.63 -44.24
C THR A 76 -2.88 -0.63 -44.49
N ASN A 77 -3.02 0.27 -45.48
CA ASN A 77 -2.04 1.32 -45.76
C ASN A 77 -1.84 2.31 -44.60
N LYS A 78 -2.46 2.07 -43.43
CA LYS A 78 -2.36 2.90 -42.24
C LYS A 78 -1.19 2.42 -41.38
N ILE A 79 -0.02 2.97 -41.70
CA ILE A 79 1.19 2.83 -40.90
C ILE A 79 1.47 4.17 -40.23
N HIS A 80 1.83 4.15 -38.95
CA HIS A 80 2.38 5.30 -38.26
C HIS A 80 3.72 4.91 -37.66
N SER A 81 4.77 5.62 -38.03
CA SER A 81 6.11 5.38 -37.51
C SER A 81 6.55 6.51 -36.59
N ILE A 82 7.26 6.12 -35.54
CA ILE A 82 8.01 7.06 -34.69
C ILE A 82 9.45 6.60 -34.54
N VAL A 83 10.34 7.54 -34.21
CA VAL A 83 11.74 7.31 -33.86
C VAL A 83 11.93 7.66 -32.39
N TYR A 84 12.03 6.66 -31.53
CA TYR A 84 12.28 6.88 -30.10
C TYR A 84 13.79 6.95 -29.83
N PRO A 85 14.30 7.86 -28.97
CA PRO A 85 13.58 8.85 -28.15
C PRO A 85 13.34 10.21 -28.83
N ASN A 86 13.73 10.38 -30.10
CA ASN A 86 13.76 11.69 -30.76
C ASN A 86 12.37 12.32 -30.98
N ASP A 87 11.36 11.49 -31.26
CA ASP A 87 10.01 11.93 -31.58
C ASP A 87 9.18 12.32 -30.35
N PRO A 88 8.99 11.44 -29.34
CA PRO A 88 8.19 11.79 -28.18
C PRO A 88 9.02 12.47 -27.08
N PHE A 89 8.52 13.56 -26.52
CA PHE A 89 9.19 14.21 -25.38
C PHE A 89 9.12 13.41 -24.06
N LEU A 90 8.22 12.42 -23.98
CA LEU A 90 8.08 11.53 -22.82
C LEU A 90 9.01 10.32 -22.91
N GLU A 91 9.53 9.91 -21.75
CA GLU A 91 10.35 8.71 -21.64
C GLU A 91 9.50 7.48 -21.34
N PHE A 92 9.64 6.42 -22.13
CA PHE A 92 8.93 5.14 -21.94
C PHE A 92 9.90 4.01 -21.62
N LYS A 93 9.64 3.27 -20.53
CA LYS A 93 10.51 2.16 -20.12
C LYS A 93 10.50 1.03 -21.13
N PHE A 94 9.35 0.74 -21.74
CA PHE A 94 9.23 -0.32 -22.75
C PHE A 94 10.21 -0.14 -23.91
N PHE A 95 10.29 1.06 -24.51
CA PHE A 95 11.22 1.32 -25.61
C PHE A 95 12.68 1.33 -25.15
N LYS A 96 12.97 1.86 -23.96
CA LYS A 96 14.33 1.80 -23.38
C LYS A 96 14.81 0.36 -23.20
N GLN A 97 13.94 -0.54 -22.71
CA GLN A 97 14.27 -1.96 -22.59
C GLN A 97 14.58 -2.60 -23.94
N ASN A 98 13.84 -2.24 -24.99
CA ASN A 98 14.09 -2.74 -26.34
C ASN A 98 15.40 -2.20 -26.96
N ILE A 99 15.77 -0.95 -26.67
CA ILE A 99 17.08 -0.40 -27.03
C ILE A 99 18.20 -1.16 -26.32
N ILE A 100 18.05 -1.46 -25.02
CA ILE A 100 19.02 -2.26 -24.25
C ILE A 100 19.18 -3.66 -24.84
N LYS A 101 18.07 -4.25 -25.34
CA LYS A 101 18.08 -5.53 -26.09
C LYS A 101 18.67 -5.43 -27.50
N LYS A 102 19.21 -4.26 -27.89
CA LYS A 102 19.83 -3.96 -29.19
C LYS A 102 18.86 -4.08 -30.38
N TYR A 103 17.55 -3.90 -30.16
CA TYR A 103 16.59 -3.84 -31.26
C TYR A 103 16.71 -2.49 -31.97
N LYS A 104 16.89 -2.52 -33.30
CA LYS A 104 16.86 -1.32 -34.14
C LYS A 104 15.45 -0.93 -34.56
N LYS A 105 14.56 -1.91 -34.69
CA LYS A 105 13.17 -1.72 -35.13
C LYS A 105 12.24 -2.66 -34.38
N ILE A 106 11.07 -2.15 -34.02
CA ILE A 106 9.96 -2.95 -33.51
C ILE A 106 8.67 -2.63 -34.27
N THR A 107 7.77 -3.60 -34.33
CA THR A 107 6.46 -3.46 -34.95
C THR A 107 5.37 -3.77 -33.91
N ILE A 108 4.40 -2.87 -33.77
CA ILE A 108 3.27 -2.99 -32.86
C ILE A 108 1.99 -3.03 -33.70
N TYR A 109 1.29 -4.15 -33.60
CA TYR A 109 0.02 -4.41 -34.26
C TYR A 109 -1.16 -4.07 -33.35
N MET A 110 -2.28 -3.61 -33.91
CA MET A 110 -3.50 -3.31 -33.16
C MET A 110 -4.74 -3.30 -34.06
N SER A 111 -5.93 -3.23 -33.45
CA SER A 111 -7.19 -3.08 -34.18
C SER A 111 -7.25 -1.72 -34.91
N LYS A 112 -8.01 -1.67 -36.00
CA LYS A 112 -8.23 -0.44 -36.78
C LYS A 112 -8.88 0.69 -35.98
N ASN A 113 -9.73 0.36 -35.01
CA ASN A 113 -10.40 1.33 -34.14
C ASN A 113 -9.42 2.00 -33.18
N ASP A 114 -8.47 1.24 -32.63
CA ASP A 114 -7.47 1.76 -31.69
C ASP A 114 -6.39 2.62 -32.39
N PHE A 115 -6.15 2.35 -33.67
CA PHE A 115 -5.08 2.99 -34.44
C PHE A 115 -5.23 4.52 -34.55
N THR A 116 -6.45 5.03 -34.67
CA THR A 116 -6.71 6.47 -34.80
C THR A 116 -6.31 7.22 -33.52
N ILE A 117 -6.68 6.66 -32.37
CA ILE A 117 -6.44 7.23 -31.05
C ILE A 117 -4.95 7.16 -30.70
N ILE A 118 -4.30 6.02 -30.96
CA ILE A 118 -2.87 5.91 -30.67
C ILE A 118 -2.05 6.86 -31.55
N ARG A 119 -2.43 7.02 -32.83
CA ARG A 119 -1.78 7.96 -33.74
C ARG A 119 -1.94 9.38 -33.23
N TYR A 120 -3.12 9.71 -32.71
CA TYR A 120 -3.37 11.01 -32.08
C TYR A 120 -2.50 11.20 -30.82
N PHE A 121 -2.43 10.19 -29.94
CA PHE A 121 -1.55 10.20 -28.76
C PHE A 121 -0.08 10.47 -29.15
N TRP A 122 0.47 9.78 -30.15
CA TRP A 122 1.85 10.02 -30.57
C TRP A 122 2.07 11.39 -31.20
N LYS A 123 1.08 11.93 -31.93
CA LYS A 123 1.13 13.32 -32.42
C LYS A 123 1.16 14.32 -31.27
N LEU A 124 0.36 14.11 -30.22
CA LEU A 124 0.38 14.95 -29.02
C LEU A 124 1.75 14.93 -28.31
N LEU A 125 2.49 13.83 -28.40
CA LEU A 125 3.82 13.73 -27.81
C LEU A 125 4.94 14.33 -28.67
N LYS A 126 4.66 14.66 -29.93
CA LYS A 126 5.60 15.36 -30.84
C LYS A 126 5.47 16.89 -30.73
N ALA A 127 4.25 17.40 -30.61
CA ALA A 127 3.99 18.82 -30.41
C ALA A 127 3.98 19.12 -28.91
N GLU A 128 5.09 19.64 -28.36
CA GLU A 128 5.17 20.00 -26.92
C GLU A 128 4.08 21.01 -26.50
N ASP A 129 3.47 21.71 -27.47
CA ASP A 129 2.41 22.69 -27.26
C ASP A 129 1.13 22.37 -28.05
N SER A 130 -0.02 22.67 -27.43
CA SER A 130 -1.39 22.61 -27.96
C SER A 130 -2.14 21.27 -27.84
N ILE A 131 -2.37 20.80 -26.61
CA ILE A 131 -3.64 20.12 -26.33
C ILE A 131 -4.73 21.22 -26.41
N VAL A 132 -5.55 21.24 -27.46
CA VAL A 132 -6.56 22.31 -27.66
C VAL A 132 -7.91 21.91 -27.07
N SER A 133 -8.38 20.72 -27.43
CA SER A 133 -9.56 20.07 -26.88
C SER A 133 -9.42 18.56 -27.09
N LEU A 134 -9.95 17.79 -26.15
CA LEU A 134 -9.76 16.35 -26.07
C LEU A 134 -11.04 15.78 -25.41
N ASP A 135 -11.71 14.86 -26.09
CA ASP A 135 -12.90 14.22 -25.54
C ASP A 135 -12.51 13.27 -24.39
N ALA A 136 -13.46 13.04 -23.47
CA ALA A 136 -13.25 12.18 -22.29
C ALA A 136 -12.79 10.76 -22.67
N TYR A 137 -13.29 10.22 -23.77
CA TYR A 137 -12.86 8.92 -24.30
C TYR A 137 -11.35 8.87 -24.55
N VAL A 138 -10.83 9.85 -25.31
CA VAL A 138 -9.41 9.92 -25.67
C VAL A 138 -8.57 10.16 -24.43
N PHE A 139 -9.07 10.92 -23.45
CA PHE A 139 -8.43 11.09 -22.15
C PHE A 139 -8.19 9.74 -21.46
N PHE A 140 -9.21 8.89 -21.32
CA PHE A 140 -9.04 7.58 -20.67
C PHE A 140 -8.12 6.63 -21.45
N GLU A 141 -8.20 6.63 -22.78
CA GLU A 141 -7.31 5.82 -23.62
C GLU A 141 -5.84 6.25 -23.50
N ILE A 142 -5.57 7.55 -23.42
CA ILE A 142 -4.21 8.07 -23.13
C ILE A 142 -3.69 7.52 -21.80
N LEU A 143 -4.52 7.46 -20.75
CA LEU A 143 -4.09 6.91 -19.45
C LEU A 143 -3.72 5.43 -19.53
N LYS A 144 -4.45 4.65 -20.35
CA LYS A 144 -4.10 3.25 -20.64
C LYS A 144 -2.76 3.16 -21.35
N TYR A 145 -2.52 3.95 -22.41
CA TYR A 145 -1.24 3.93 -23.12
C TYR A 145 -0.04 4.30 -22.22
N LEU A 146 -0.21 5.30 -21.35
CA LEU A 146 0.83 5.66 -20.37
C LEU A 146 1.17 4.50 -19.43
N SER A 147 0.18 3.68 -19.06
CA SER A 147 0.34 2.45 -18.29
C SER A 147 1.05 1.36 -19.11
N ILE A 148 0.51 1.04 -20.30
CA ILE A 148 0.98 -0.02 -21.19
C ILE A 148 2.46 0.17 -21.55
N PHE A 149 2.85 1.37 -21.97
CA PHE A 149 4.24 1.67 -22.35
C PHE A 149 5.15 1.99 -21.15
N SER A 150 4.61 1.96 -19.93
CA SER A 150 5.33 2.21 -18.68
C SER A 150 6.11 3.54 -18.70
N VAL A 151 5.37 4.64 -18.81
CA VAL A 151 5.94 6.00 -18.82
C VAL A 151 6.76 6.29 -17.56
N LYS A 152 7.86 7.01 -17.70
CA LYS A 152 8.65 7.50 -16.58
C LYS A 152 8.04 8.81 -16.05
N ARG A 153 7.69 8.82 -14.77
CA ARG A 153 7.09 9.97 -14.05
C ARG A 153 8.12 11.08 -13.74
N ASN A 154 8.73 11.66 -14.76
CA ASN A 154 9.69 12.77 -14.68
C ASN A 154 8.96 14.15 -14.73
N LYS A 155 9.73 15.26 -14.76
CA LYS A 155 9.15 16.62 -14.85
C LYS A 155 8.29 16.82 -16.10
N LYS A 156 8.74 16.32 -17.27
CA LYS A 156 7.99 16.41 -18.53
C LYS A 156 6.65 15.69 -18.45
N TYR A 157 6.62 14.49 -17.87
CA TYR A 157 5.38 13.76 -17.59
C TYR A 157 4.42 14.54 -16.69
N LYS A 158 4.90 15.13 -15.60
CA LYS A 158 4.05 15.93 -14.70
C LYS A 158 3.46 17.16 -15.41
N SER A 159 4.23 17.79 -16.29
CA SER A 159 3.74 18.88 -17.15
C SER A 159 2.63 18.40 -18.08
N PHE A 160 2.85 17.26 -18.76
CA PHE A 160 1.87 16.65 -19.65
C PHE A 160 0.55 16.32 -18.96
N ILE A 161 0.59 15.65 -17.79
CA ILE A 161 -0.62 15.36 -17.01
C ILE A 161 -1.35 16.63 -16.60
N LYS A 162 -0.62 17.66 -16.17
CA LYS A 162 -1.23 18.95 -15.79
C LYS A 162 -1.98 19.56 -16.97
N SER A 163 -1.36 19.63 -18.14
CA SER A 163 -1.99 20.16 -19.36
C SER A 163 -3.20 19.34 -19.77
N LEU A 164 -3.08 18.00 -19.76
CA LEU A 164 -4.16 17.06 -20.02
C LEU A 164 -5.37 17.38 -19.13
N VAL A 165 -5.20 17.39 -17.81
CA VAL A 165 -6.27 17.62 -16.83
C VAL A 165 -6.92 18.99 -16.98
N ILE A 166 -6.13 20.06 -17.15
CA ILE A 166 -6.67 21.42 -17.27
C ILE A 166 -7.57 21.53 -18.50
N ILE A 167 -7.13 21.01 -19.63
CA ILE A 167 -7.83 21.22 -20.91
C ILE A 167 -9.01 20.27 -21.07
N THR A 168 -8.91 19.03 -20.62
CA THR A 168 -9.99 18.04 -20.79
C THR A 168 -11.01 18.08 -19.68
N VAL A 169 -10.54 18.10 -18.43
CA VAL A 169 -11.41 17.95 -17.27
C VAL A 169 -11.85 19.33 -16.77
N MET A 170 -10.91 20.25 -16.53
CA MET A 170 -11.23 21.50 -15.83
C MET A 170 -11.90 22.55 -16.71
N LYS A 171 -11.48 22.71 -17.97
CA LYS A 171 -12.09 23.69 -18.88
C LYS A 171 -13.51 23.33 -19.34
N ASN A 172 -13.86 22.04 -19.38
CA ASN A 172 -15.12 21.53 -19.93
C ASN A 172 -15.78 20.48 -19.01
N GLN A 173 -15.94 20.79 -17.72
CA GLN A 173 -16.35 19.83 -16.69
C GLN A 173 -17.67 19.11 -16.96
N LYS A 174 -18.72 19.85 -17.38
CA LYS A 174 -20.03 19.27 -17.69
C LYS A 174 -19.94 18.26 -18.85
N ARG A 175 -19.35 18.68 -19.96
CA ARG A 175 -19.15 17.83 -21.14
C ARG A 175 -18.25 16.63 -20.83
N PHE A 176 -17.20 16.82 -20.04
CA PHE A 176 -16.35 15.73 -19.59
C PHE A 176 -17.17 14.71 -18.79
N LEU A 177 -17.98 15.16 -17.84
CA LEU A 177 -18.82 14.29 -17.01
C LEU A 177 -19.85 13.50 -17.85
N GLU A 178 -20.60 14.19 -18.70
CA GLU A 178 -21.61 13.60 -19.59
C GLU A 178 -20.99 12.51 -20.46
N LYS A 179 -19.88 12.82 -21.14
CA LYS A 179 -19.18 11.86 -21.99
C LYS A 179 -18.57 10.72 -21.19
N SER A 180 -18.08 10.98 -19.97
CA SER A 180 -17.45 9.97 -19.15
C SER A 180 -18.45 8.93 -18.61
N ALA A 181 -19.70 9.32 -18.40
CA ALA A 181 -20.76 8.45 -17.88
C ALA A 181 -21.12 7.31 -18.86
N GLU A 182 -20.83 7.48 -20.15
CA GLU A 182 -21.05 6.47 -21.20
C GLU A 182 -20.07 5.28 -21.10
N PHE A 183 -18.99 5.38 -20.31
CA PHE A 183 -17.94 4.35 -20.23
C PHE A 183 -18.06 3.44 -19.00
N MET A 184 -17.91 2.13 -19.22
CA MET A 184 -17.59 1.20 -18.14
C MET A 184 -16.10 1.23 -17.85
N LEU A 185 -15.72 1.91 -16.77
CA LEU A 185 -14.33 2.07 -16.37
C LEU A 185 -13.86 0.94 -15.43
N ASN A 186 -12.83 0.20 -15.84
CA ASN A 186 -12.24 -0.88 -15.05
C ASN A 186 -10.93 -0.44 -14.39
N SER A 187 -10.84 -0.50 -13.06
CA SER A 187 -9.65 -0.05 -12.32
C SER A 187 -8.37 -0.82 -12.67
N ARG A 188 -8.47 -2.07 -13.16
CA ARG A 188 -7.30 -2.89 -13.54
C ARG A 188 -6.56 -2.37 -14.77
N GLU A 189 -7.21 -1.56 -15.59
CA GLU A 189 -6.65 -1.02 -16.84
C GLU A 189 -5.74 0.20 -16.60
N TYR A 190 -5.85 0.82 -15.43
CA TYR A 190 -5.20 2.08 -15.12
C TYR A 190 -4.12 1.92 -14.06
N ASN A 191 -2.99 2.60 -14.26
CA ASN A 191 -1.96 2.68 -13.23
C ASN A 191 -2.38 3.69 -12.15
N SER A 192 -2.57 3.22 -10.92
CA SER A 192 -3.03 4.05 -9.80
C SER A 192 -2.12 5.25 -9.51
N LEU A 193 -0.82 5.16 -9.80
CA LEU A 193 0.10 6.30 -9.64
C LEU A 193 -0.17 7.41 -10.67
N ASN A 194 -0.59 7.06 -11.89
CA ASN A 194 -0.99 8.04 -12.90
C ASN A 194 -2.30 8.71 -12.49
N ILE A 195 -3.25 7.95 -11.94
CA ILE A 195 -4.52 8.48 -11.45
C ILE A 195 -4.30 9.43 -10.25
N LEU A 196 -3.40 9.10 -9.33
CA LEU A 196 -3.01 10.02 -8.25
C LEU A 196 -2.43 11.33 -8.79
N ASP A 197 -1.66 11.28 -9.87
CA ASP A 197 -1.08 12.48 -10.49
C ASP A 197 -2.15 13.39 -11.14
N ILE A 198 -3.23 12.78 -11.64
CA ILE A 198 -4.44 13.48 -12.11
C ILE A 198 -5.16 14.12 -10.92
N ILE A 199 -5.41 13.37 -9.86
CA ILE A 199 -6.05 13.87 -8.63
C ILE A 199 -5.27 15.05 -8.05
N GLU A 200 -3.94 14.92 -7.96
CA GLU A 200 -3.06 16.01 -7.52
C GLU A 200 -3.21 17.27 -8.38
N SER A 201 -3.43 17.10 -9.69
CA SER A 201 -3.59 18.20 -10.63
C SER A 201 -4.96 18.87 -10.47
N ILE A 202 -6.04 18.10 -10.29
CA ILE A 202 -7.38 18.60 -9.96
C ILE A 202 -7.34 19.39 -8.65
N PHE A 203 -6.72 18.82 -7.61
CA PHE A 203 -6.62 19.46 -6.30
C PHE A 203 -5.84 20.77 -6.34
N LYS A 204 -4.73 20.81 -7.08
CA LYS A 204 -3.97 22.05 -7.31
C LYS A 204 -4.80 23.11 -8.03
N PHE A 205 -5.62 22.71 -9.00
CA PHE A 205 -6.51 23.63 -9.71
C PHE A 205 -7.51 24.29 -8.75
N TYR A 206 -8.07 23.50 -7.83
CA TYR A 206 -8.97 23.97 -6.76
C TYR A 206 -8.28 24.59 -5.54
N LEU A 207 -6.98 24.90 -5.66
CA LEU A 207 -6.17 25.51 -4.61
C LEU A 207 -6.16 24.71 -3.29
N ILE A 208 -6.40 23.40 -3.36
CA ILE A 208 -6.36 22.53 -2.21
C ILE A 208 -4.91 22.46 -1.69
N LYS A 209 -4.74 22.67 -0.38
CA LYS A 209 -3.41 22.70 0.26
C LYS A 209 -2.62 21.45 -0.11
N LYS A 210 -1.38 21.63 -0.60
CA LYS A 210 -0.45 20.51 -0.92
C LYS A 210 -0.29 19.53 0.25
N LEU A 211 -0.29 20.05 1.48
CA LEU A 211 -0.25 19.24 2.70
C LEU A 211 -1.45 18.29 2.80
N PHE A 212 -2.66 18.73 2.47
CA PHE A 212 -3.84 17.86 2.44
C PHE A 212 -3.63 16.70 1.48
N VAL A 213 -3.22 16.99 0.24
CA VAL A 213 -2.99 15.95 -0.77
C VAL A 213 -1.93 14.94 -0.32
N HIS A 214 -0.87 15.43 0.32
CA HIS A 214 0.18 14.60 0.89
C HIS A 214 -0.34 13.69 2.01
N VAL A 215 -1.04 14.25 2.99
CA VAL A 215 -1.58 13.50 4.14
C VAL A 215 -2.61 12.48 3.70
N THR A 216 -3.49 12.85 2.76
CA THR A 216 -4.57 11.97 2.29
C THR A 216 -4.03 10.81 1.46
N PHE A 217 -3.10 11.05 0.54
CA PHE A 217 -2.71 10.03 -0.45
C PHE A 217 -1.32 9.40 -0.26
N HIS A 218 -0.39 10.12 0.35
CA HIS A 218 1.03 9.73 0.40
C HIS A 218 1.49 9.34 1.80
N GLU A 219 0.87 9.88 2.84
CA GLU A 219 1.10 9.44 4.21
C GLU A 219 0.09 8.36 4.62
N TYR A 220 0.58 7.37 5.37
CA TYR A 220 -0.28 6.42 6.05
C TYR A 220 0.13 6.37 7.51
N ILE A 221 -0.62 7.10 8.33
CA ILE A 221 -0.42 7.26 9.76
C ILE A 221 -1.59 6.56 10.46
N PRO A 222 -1.52 5.24 10.68
CA PRO A 222 -2.54 4.55 11.43
C PRO A 222 -2.48 5.00 12.89
N ILE A 223 -3.64 5.27 13.49
CA ILE A 223 -3.73 5.37 14.95
C ILE A 223 -3.22 4.08 15.57
N SER A 224 -2.47 4.22 16.65
CA SER A 224 -2.12 3.12 17.53
C SER A 224 -2.14 3.68 18.94
N PHE A 225 -2.82 3.01 19.86
CA PHE A 225 -2.93 3.49 21.24
C PHE A 225 -1.59 3.50 21.98
N LEU A 226 -0.54 2.89 21.40
CA LEU A 226 0.84 2.96 21.90
C LEU A 226 1.74 3.80 20.99
N LYS A 227 2.34 4.87 21.55
CA LYS A 227 3.34 5.72 20.87
C LYS A 227 4.53 4.94 20.29
N THR A 228 4.93 3.84 20.92
CA THR A 228 6.06 3.00 20.44
C THR A 228 5.73 2.15 19.22
N ARG A 229 4.45 1.86 18.95
CA ARG A 229 4.04 1.24 17.67
C ARG A 229 3.97 2.27 16.55
N TYR A 230 3.74 3.52 16.91
CA TYR A 230 3.64 4.65 16.01
C TYR A 230 5.01 5.02 15.41
N THR A 231 6.06 5.12 16.24
CA THR A 231 7.44 5.40 15.78
C THR A 231 7.95 4.36 14.76
N ASN A 232 7.70 3.07 15.03
CA ASN A 232 8.07 1.96 14.15
C ASN A 232 7.36 1.97 12.78
N LYS A 233 6.22 2.64 12.65
CA LYS A 233 5.46 2.74 11.39
C LYS A 233 5.76 4.02 10.62
N LYS A 234 6.09 5.13 11.30
CA LYS A 234 6.46 6.42 10.69
C LYS A 234 7.64 6.29 9.70
N LEU A 235 8.52 5.32 9.92
CA LEU A 235 9.72 5.11 9.08
C LEU A 235 9.45 4.37 7.75
N LYS A 236 8.22 3.87 7.51
CA LYS A 236 7.89 3.21 6.24
C LYS A 236 7.26 4.21 5.28
N LYS A 237 8.06 4.78 4.37
CA LYS A 237 7.53 5.35 3.11
C LYS A 237 7.19 4.17 2.19
N PRO A 238 5.92 3.80 1.97
CA PRO A 238 5.64 2.78 0.98
C PRO A 238 5.89 3.39 -0.40
N LYS A 239 7.04 3.07 -1.02
CA LYS A 239 7.37 3.62 -2.35
C LYS A 239 6.35 3.24 -3.44
N ASN A 240 5.52 2.22 -3.20
CA ASN A 240 4.63 1.61 -4.20
C ASN A 240 3.18 1.38 -3.73
N CYS A 241 2.77 1.82 -2.53
CA CYS A 241 1.38 1.62 -2.09
C CYS A 241 0.57 2.91 -2.23
N VAL A 242 -0.66 2.77 -2.71
CA VAL A 242 -1.64 3.86 -2.77
C VAL A 242 -2.50 3.80 -1.50
N SER A 243 -2.37 4.80 -0.65
CA SER A 243 -3.22 4.95 0.54
C SER A 243 -4.24 6.07 0.34
N MET A 244 -5.34 5.99 1.07
CA MET A 244 -6.28 7.09 1.26
C MET A 244 -6.58 7.21 2.76
N GLN A 245 -6.37 8.38 3.35
CA GLN A 245 -6.50 8.61 4.78
C GLN A 245 -7.35 9.83 5.11
N PHE A 246 -8.39 9.61 5.91
CA PHE A 246 -9.19 10.63 6.57
C PHE A 246 -9.04 10.51 8.08
N GLY A 247 -8.00 11.15 8.63
CA GLY A 247 -7.67 11.10 10.06
C GLY A 247 -7.57 12.44 10.77
N ASN A 248 -7.76 13.55 10.06
CA ASN A 248 -7.72 14.89 10.65
C ASN A 248 -8.97 15.65 10.21
N PHE A 249 -9.72 16.12 11.21
CA PHE A 249 -10.99 16.79 11.02
C PHE A 249 -10.90 18.03 10.11
N TYR A 250 -9.89 18.88 10.29
CA TYR A 250 -9.73 20.08 9.46
C TYR A 250 -9.58 19.77 7.98
N PHE A 251 -8.92 18.65 7.67
CA PHE A 251 -8.72 18.17 6.31
C PHE A 251 -10.00 17.60 5.72
N LEU A 252 -10.78 16.85 6.50
CA LEU A 252 -12.06 16.33 6.05
C LEU A 252 -13.07 17.47 5.78
N SER A 253 -13.18 18.45 6.68
CA SER A 253 -14.05 19.62 6.50
C SER A 253 -13.66 20.45 5.28
N TYR A 254 -12.35 20.61 5.05
CA TYR A 254 -11.85 21.32 3.88
C TYR A 254 -12.12 20.55 2.58
N PHE A 255 -11.92 19.24 2.57
CA PHE A 255 -12.27 18.38 1.45
C PHE A 255 -13.75 18.46 1.11
N TYR A 256 -14.62 18.36 2.12
CA TYR A 256 -16.06 18.48 1.96
C TYR A 256 -16.44 19.83 1.36
N ARG A 257 -15.96 20.94 1.94
CA ARG A 257 -16.29 22.29 1.48
C ARG A 257 -15.77 22.60 0.08
N CYS A 258 -14.55 22.19 -0.25
CA CYS A 258 -13.91 22.57 -1.51
C CYS A 258 -14.27 21.67 -2.69
N LEU A 259 -14.65 20.41 -2.44
CA LEU A 259 -14.78 19.42 -3.50
C LEU A 259 -16.15 18.74 -3.53
N LEU A 260 -16.76 18.48 -2.36
CA LEU A 260 -18.01 17.73 -2.29
C LEU A 260 -19.26 18.61 -2.36
N LEU A 261 -19.16 19.91 -2.07
CA LEU A 261 -20.28 20.85 -2.19
C LEU A 261 -20.59 21.24 -3.65
N ASP A 262 -19.60 21.18 -4.55
CA ASP A 262 -19.85 21.37 -5.98
C ASP A 262 -20.29 20.03 -6.60
N PRO A 263 -21.53 19.91 -7.09
CA PRO A 263 -22.05 18.64 -7.59
C PRO A 263 -21.31 18.15 -8.84
N ILE A 264 -20.81 19.05 -9.70
CA ILE A 264 -20.08 18.66 -10.92
C ILE A 264 -18.73 18.08 -10.50
N LEU A 265 -18.04 18.72 -9.57
CA LEU A 265 -16.75 18.25 -9.08
C LEU A 265 -16.86 16.99 -8.25
N CYS A 266 -17.87 16.88 -7.40
CA CYS A 266 -18.16 15.68 -6.65
C CYS A 266 -18.34 14.49 -7.61
N ASN A 267 -19.09 14.68 -8.71
CA ASN A 267 -19.29 13.63 -9.70
C ASN A 267 -18.02 13.29 -10.51
N ILE A 268 -17.23 14.30 -10.91
CA ILE A 268 -15.92 14.06 -11.55
C ILE A 268 -15.01 13.29 -10.60
N TRP A 269 -15.01 13.66 -9.32
CA TRP A 269 -14.24 12.98 -8.29
C TRP A 269 -14.67 11.53 -8.13
N ILE A 270 -15.96 11.26 -7.96
CA ILE A 270 -16.51 9.89 -7.87
C ILE A 270 -16.08 9.06 -9.08
N LEU A 271 -16.09 9.65 -10.27
CA LEU A 271 -15.68 8.98 -11.50
C LEU A 271 -14.18 8.62 -11.49
N ILE A 272 -13.33 9.54 -11.04
CA ILE A 272 -11.88 9.31 -10.93
C ILE A 272 -11.56 8.31 -9.81
N THR A 273 -12.28 8.35 -8.68
CA THR A 273 -12.04 7.41 -7.56
C THR A 273 -12.54 6.00 -7.85
N LYS A 274 -13.52 5.82 -8.76
CA LYS A 274 -13.93 4.48 -9.24
C LYS A 274 -12.78 3.72 -9.91
N ILE A 275 -11.92 4.39 -10.67
CA ILE A 275 -10.76 3.74 -11.32
C ILE A 275 -9.52 3.65 -10.42
N LEU A 276 -9.54 4.30 -9.25
CA LEU A 276 -8.43 4.30 -8.31
C LEU A 276 -8.45 3.04 -7.44
N TYR A 277 -7.39 2.24 -7.54
CA TYR A 277 -7.14 1.14 -6.60
C TYR A 277 -6.43 1.66 -5.35
N ILE A 278 -7.06 1.48 -4.19
CA ILE A 278 -6.53 1.86 -2.88
C ILE A 278 -6.04 0.60 -2.14
N ASP A 279 -4.72 0.53 -1.90
CA ASP A 279 -4.15 -0.54 -1.09
C ASP A 279 -4.62 -0.48 0.36
N LYS A 280 -4.75 0.74 0.90
CA LYS A 280 -5.11 1.00 2.30
C LYS A 280 -6.01 2.22 2.41
N LEU A 281 -7.27 2.00 2.76
CA LEU A 281 -8.17 3.07 3.21
C LEU A 281 -8.13 3.13 4.73
N TYR A 282 -7.99 4.35 5.26
CA TYR A 282 -8.10 4.64 6.69
C TYR A 282 -9.13 5.75 6.93
N ILE A 283 -10.09 5.50 7.81
CA ILE A 283 -11.07 6.49 8.24
C ILE A 283 -11.12 6.51 9.76
N ASP A 284 -11.07 7.72 10.33
CA ASP A 284 -11.22 7.96 11.76
C ASP A 284 -12.57 8.60 12.08
N PHE A 285 -13.49 7.81 12.63
CA PHE A 285 -14.80 8.32 13.05
C PHE A 285 -14.80 8.94 14.43
N SER A 286 -13.69 8.99 15.16
CA SER A 286 -13.68 9.61 16.48
C SER A 286 -13.86 11.14 16.43
N ILE A 287 -13.63 11.76 15.26
CA ILE A 287 -13.50 13.21 15.09
C ILE A 287 -14.48 13.80 14.04
N LEU A 288 -15.67 13.23 13.89
CA LEU A 288 -16.67 13.78 12.95
C LEU A 288 -17.41 14.99 13.57
N ASN A 289 -17.49 16.12 12.86
CA ASN A 289 -18.46 17.19 13.16
C ASN A 289 -19.85 16.80 12.66
N GLU A 290 -20.84 17.41 13.30
CA GLU A 290 -22.24 17.43 12.86
C GLU A 290 -22.44 18.20 11.54
N ASP A 291 -21.57 19.17 11.20
CA ASP A 291 -21.70 20.02 10.00
C ASP A 291 -21.33 19.35 8.66
N ILE A 292 -20.89 18.09 8.67
CA ILE A 292 -20.48 17.37 7.46
C ILE A 292 -21.56 16.39 7.09
N ASP A 293 -22.05 16.47 5.86
CA ASP A 293 -22.88 15.39 5.31
C ASP A 293 -22.02 14.15 5.05
N ILE A 294 -22.06 13.25 6.04
CA ILE A 294 -21.33 11.98 6.04
C ILE A 294 -21.73 11.10 4.85
N GLU A 295 -22.96 11.22 4.34
CA GLU A 295 -23.44 10.41 3.22
C GLU A 295 -22.76 10.83 1.92
N VAL A 296 -22.60 12.14 1.69
CA VAL A 296 -21.83 12.66 0.55
C VAL A 296 -20.37 12.22 0.64
N VAL A 297 -19.77 12.28 1.83
CA VAL A 297 -18.40 11.80 2.05
C VAL A 297 -18.28 10.32 1.70
N PHE A 298 -19.21 9.48 2.17
CA PHE A 298 -19.18 8.03 1.90
C PHE A 298 -19.43 7.69 0.44
N GLY A 299 -20.36 8.37 -0.22
CA GLY A 299 -20.58 8.25 -1.67
C GLY A 299 -19.35 8.62 -2.50
N SER A 300 -18.44 9.44 -1.94
CA SER A 300 -17.22 9.90 -2.61
C SER A 300 -15.99 8.99 -2.42
N LEU A 301 -16.08 7.95 -1.58
CA LEU A 301 -14.94 7.07 -1.30
C LEU A 301 -14.60 6.17 -2.50
N ALA A 302 -13.32 5.80 -2.60
CA ALA A 302 -12.88 4.84 -3.61
C ALA A 302 -13.56 3.48 -3.39
N GLN A 303 -13.98 2.83 -4.47
CA GLN A 303 -14.68 1.56 -4.42
C GLN A 303 -13.74 0.35 -4.40
N ASN A 304 -12.54 0.49 -4.96
CA ASN A 304 -11.58 -0.58 -5.13
C ASN A 304 -10.55 -0.59 -3.99
N ILE A 305 -10.92 -1.14 -2.84
CA ILE A 305 -10.11 -1.13 -1.61
C ILE A 305 -9.64 -2.53 -1.24
N ASN A 306 -8.35 -2.70 -0.97
CA ASN A 306 -7.79 -3.98 -0.50
C ASN A 306 -7.82 -4.12 1.03
N LYS A 307 -7.35 -3.09 1.74
CA LYS A 307 -7.27 -3.07 3.20
C LYS A 307 -8.04 -1.88 3.72
N PHE A 308 -8.93 -2.14 4.68
CA PHE A 308 -9.69 -1.09 5.32
C PHE A 308 -9.36 -1.03 6.80
N SER A 309 -9.08 0.18 7.28
CA SER A 309 -8.76 0.47 8.67
C SER A 309 -9.72 1.51 9.19
N LEU A 310 -10.32 1.24 10.34
CA LEU A 310 -11.38 2.08 10.88
C LEU A 310 -11.22 2.29 12.38
N VAL A 311 -11.31 3.54 12.81
CA VAL A 311 -11.45 3.90 14.22
C VAL A 311 -12.91 4.18 14.49
N VAL A 312 -13.50 3.43 15.42
CA VAL A 312 -14.93 3.54 15.76
C VAL A 312 -15.06 3.78 17.26
N LEU A 313 -15.84 4.81 17.60
CA LEU A 313 -16.37 5.00 18.95
C LEU A 313 -17.77 4.37 19.03
N GLU A 314 -18.15 3.89 20.20
CA GLU A 314 -19.44 3.20 20.42
C GLU A 314 -20.64 4.06 20.00
N LYS A 315 -20.57 5.38 20.26
CA LYS A 315 -21.59 6.36 19.84
C LYS A 315 -21.76 6.47 18.32
N ASN A 316 -20.77 6.05 17.54
CA ASN A 316 -20.70 6.25 16.09
C ASN A 316 -21.00 4.96 15.30
N LEU A 317 -21.63 3.96 15.93
CA LEU A 317 -22.00 2.70 15.26
C LEU A 317 -23.01 2.86 14.11
N PRO A 318 -24.07 3.69 14.20
CA PRO A 318 -25.04 3.83 13.11
C PRO A 318 -24.42 4.31 11.79
N ILE A 319 -23.22 4.91 11.86
CA ILE A 319 -22.46 5.37 10.69
C ILE A 319 -21.99 4.18 9.84
N LEU A 320 -21.77 3.00 10.41
CA LEU A 320 -21.40 1.81 9.65
C LEU A 320 -22.52 1.35 8.71
N ASP A 321 -23.78 1.47 9.14
CA ASP A 321 -24.94 1.14 8.33
C ASP A 321 -25.04 2.08 7.12
N LYS A 322 -24.76 3.37 7.34
CA LYS A 322 -24.64 4.35 6.25
C LYS A 322 -23.49 4.00 5.32
N LEU A 323 -22.33 3.65 5.86
CA LEU A 323 -21.15 3.31 5.07
C LEU A 323 -21.38 2.08 4.17
N LYS A 324 -22.13 1.08 4.65
CA LYS A 324 -22.53 -0.08 3.85
C LYS A 324 -23.35 0.30 2.61
N ARG A 325 -24.21 1.33 2.70
CA ARG A 325 -25.04 1.77 1.55
C ARG A 325 -24.20 2.32 0.40
N TYR A 326 -23.05 2.92 0.70
CA TYR A 326 -22.25 3.66 -0.27
C TYR A 326 -20.95 2.97 -0.67
N CYS A 327 -20.41 2.08 0.17
CA CYS A 327 -19.15 1.38 -0.07
C CYS A 327 -19.34 -0.11 -0.36
N HIS A 328 -18.57 -0.64 -1.32
CA HIS A 328 -18.53 -2.08 -1.60
C HIS A 328 -17.68 -2.86 -0.60
N LEU A 329 -18.17 -2.93 0.64
CA LEU A 329 -17.45 -3.55 1.76
C LEU A 329 -17.23 -5.05 1.59
N ASP A 330 -18.07 -5.71 0.81
CA ASP A 330 -18.02 -7.15 0.57
C ASP A 330 -16.71 -7.60 -0.08
N PHE A 331 -16.00 -6.74 -0.81
CA PHE A 331 -14.73 -7.09 -1.46
C PHE A 331 -13.50 -6.93 -0.56
N ILE A 332 -13.65 -6.36 0.63
CA ILE A 332 -12.52 -6.09 1.53
C ILE A 332 -12.02 -7.39 2.14
N LYS A 333 -10.78 -7.75 1.83
CA LYS A 333 -10.14 -8.97 2.35
C LYS A 333 -9.49 -8.79 3.72
N ASN A 334 -9.09 -7.57 4.06
CA ASN A 334 -8.38 -7.26 5.29
C ASN A 334 -9.05 -6.09 6.01
N LEU A 335 -9.62 -6.36 7.17
CA LEU A 335 -10.22 -5.34 8.04
C LEU A 335 -9.38 -5.14 9.28
N LYS A 336 -9.17 -3.87 9.63
CA LYS A 336 -8.58 -3.49 10.90
C LYS A 336 -9.48 -2.52 11.65
N LEU A 337 -9.90 -2.90 12.85
CA LEU A 337 -10.72 -2.07 13.73
C LEU A 337 -9.89 -1.58 14.91
N TYR A 338 -9.96 -0.30 15.21
CA TYR A 338 -9.45 0.29 16.45
C TYR A 338 -10.63 0.55 17.37
N LEU A 339 -10.62 -0.13 18.50
CA LEU A 339 -11.72 -0.17 19.46
C LEU A 339 -11.22 0.32 20.81
N PHE A 340 -12.05 1.05 21.55
CA PHE A 340 -11.64 1.64 22.82
C PHE A 340 -11.84 0.69 24.00
N HIS A 341 -13.04 0.11 24.18
CA HIS A 341 -13.38 -0.61 25.40
C HIS A 341 -14.14 -1.95 25.24
N SER A 342 -14.92 -2.16 24.16
CA SER A 342 -15.79 -3.34 24.05
C SER A 342 -15.67 -4.08 22.71
N SER A 343 -15.90 -5.39 22.77
CA SER A 343 -15.86 -6.31 21.62
C SER A 343 -17.23 -6.53 20.97
N ILE A 344 -18.32 -6.14 21.65
CA ILE A 344 -19.71 -6.31 21.20
C ILE A 344 -19.93 -5.70 19.79
N PHE A 345 -19.18 -4.66 19.44
CA PHE A 345 -19.25 -3.99 18.14
C PHE A 345 -18.86 -4.87 16.95
N ILE A 346 -18.05 -5.89 17.19
CA ILE A 346 -17.58 -6.79 16.15
C ILE A 346 -18.75 -7.58 15.55
N LEU A 347 -19.71 -7.98 16.38
CA LEU A 347 -20.91 -8.69 15.95
C LEU A 347 -21.76 -7.89 14.95
N LYS A 348 -21.89 -6.59 15.18
CA LYS A 348 -22.66 -5.70 14.28
C LYS A 348 -21.89 -5.36 13.00
N THR A 349 -20.57 -5.33 13.07
CA THR A 349 -19.72 -4.85 11.97
C THR A 349 -19.37 -5.94 10.96
N LEU A 350 -19.12 -7.18 11.43
CA LEU A 350 -18.66 -8.27 10.57
C LEU A 350 -19.59 -8.69 9.44
N PRO A 351 -20.93 -8.68 9.60
CA PRO A 351 -21.86 -9.04 8.52
C PRO A 351 -21.71 -8.16 7.26
N TYR A 352 -21.00 -7.04 7.34
CA TYR A 352 -20.74 -6.16 6.21
C TYR A 352 -19.52 -6.57 5.36
N PHE A 353 -18.76 -7.58 5.78
CA PHE A 353 -17.49 -7.95 5.17
C PHE A 353 -17.47 -9.43 4.75
N ASN A 354 -18.24 -9.77 3.72
CA ASN A 354 -18.42 -11.16 3.28
C ASN A 354 -17.13 -11.84 2.78
N SER A 355 -16.20 -11.11 2.15
CA SER A 355 -14.93 -11.69 1.66
C SER A 355 -13.76 -11.58 2.64
N LEU A 356 -14.04 -11.35 3.93
CA LEU A 356 -13.00 -11.09 4.92
C LEU A 356 -12.10 -12.30 5.16
N GLN A 357 -10.81 -12.16 4.86
CA GLN A 357 -9.80 -13.20 5.10
C GLN A 357 -9.04 -12.95 6.39
N LYS A 358 -8.85 -11.68 6.76
CA LYS A 358 -8.08 -11.28 7.93
C LYS A 358 -8.76 -10.16 8.70
N LEU A 359 -9.00 -10.40 9.97
CA LEU A 359 -9.48 -9.42 10.94
C LEU A 359 -8.34 -9.02 11.88
N THR A 360 -8.15 -7.73 12.10
CA THR A 360 -7.24 -7.22 13.14
C THR A 360 -8.02 -6.29 14.06
N LEU A 361 -8.06 -6.63 15.34
CA LEU A 361 -8.75 -5.87 16.38
C LEU A 361 -7.67 -5.25 17.26
N GLU A 362 -7.59 -3.93 17.31
CA GLU A 362 -6.67 -3.21 18.17
C GLU A 362 -7.47 -2.50 19.26
N PHE A 363 -7.34 -3.00 20.49
CA PHE A 363 -8.04 -2.47 21.66
C PHE A 363 -7.14 -1.53 22.44
N SER A 364 -7.71 -0.38 22.84
CA SER A 364 -7.06 0.52 23.78
C SER A 364 -7.03 -0.12 25.17
N GLU A 365 -8.20 -0.56 25.63
CA GLU A 365 -8.47 -1.27 26.87
C GLU A 365 -9.53 -2.33 26.56
N ILE A 366 -9.44 -3.49 27.22
CA ILE A 366 -10.47 -4.51 27.11
C ILE A 366 -10.39 -5.39 28.35
N LYS A 367 -11.55 -5.87 28.81
CA LYS A 367 -11.63 -6.86 29.88
C LYS A 367 -11.40 -8.26 29.31
N ILE A 368 -10.81 -9.15 30.12
CA ILE A 368 -10.43 -10.48 29.63
C ILE A 368 -11.62 -11.33 29.17
N TYR A 369 -12.78 -11.21 29.82
CA TYR A 369 -13.97 -11.98 29.45
C TYR A 369 -14.49 -11.64 28.04
N GLU A 370 -14.27 -10.41 27.55
CA GLU A 370 -14.63 -10.02 26.18
C GLU A 370 -13.79 -10.81 25.17
N ILE A 371 -12.52 -11.11 25.50
CA ILE A 371 -11.66 -11.95 24.67
C ILE A 371 -12.16 -13.40 24.68
N CYS A 372 -12.61 -13.90 25.84
CA CYS A 372 -13.23 -15.21 25.95
C CYS A 372 -14.52 -15.29 25.11
N ASN A 373 -15.33 -14.24 25.13
CA ASN A 373 -16.54 -14.16 24.30
C ASN A 373 -16.18 -14.19 22.81
N LEU A 374 -15.14 -13.44 22.39
CA LEU A 374 -14.66 -13.44 21.01
C LEU A 374 -14.22 -14.84 20.53
N GLU A 375 -13.57 -15.64 21.36
CA GLU A 375 -13.16 -17.00 20.98
C GLU A 375 -14.36 -17.88 20.56
N ASN A 376 -15.52 -17.66 21.21
CA ASN A 376 -16.72 -18.48 21.05
C ASN A 376 -17.69 -17.94 19.98
N LEU A 377 -17.37 -16.85 19.29
CA LEU A 377 -18.27 -16.31 18.26
C LEU A 377 -18.19 -17.11 16.95
N ASN A 378 -19.29 -17.76 16.58
CA ASN A 378 -19.40 -18.51 15.32
C ASN A 378 -19.10 -17.64 14.08
N VAL A 379 -19.44 -16.35 14.12
CA VAL A 379 -19.21 -15.39 13.01
C VAL A 379 -17.71 -15.27 12.66
N LEU A 380 -16.82 -15.58 13.60
CA LEU A 380 -15.38 -15.50 13.43
C LEU A 380 -14.74 -16.77 12.85
N GLU A 381 -15.45 -17.90 12.82
CA GLU A 381 -14.87 -19.19 12.43
C GLU A 381 -14.39 -19.22 10.97
N ASN A 382 -15.11 -18.52 10.09
CA ASN A 382 -14.82 -18.49 8.66
C ASN A 382 -13.63 -17.56 8.31
N ILE A 383 -13.14 -16.77 9.27
CA ILE A 383 -12.02 -15.84 9.04
C ILE A 383 -10.71 -16.60 9.20
N LYS A 384 -9.89 -16.60 8.14
CA LYS A 384 -8.60 -17.34 8.13
C LYS A 384 -7.63 -16.88 9.21
N LEU A 385 -7.62 -15.60 9.55
CA LEU A 385 -6.72 -15.04 10.56
C LEU A 385 -7.38 -13.92 11.35
N ILE A 386 -7.43 -14.06 12.66
CA ILE A 386 -7.91 -13.07 13.61
C ILE A 386 -6.75 -12.67 14.51
N LYS A 387 -6.39 -11.39 14.47
CA LYS A 387 -5.33 -10.84 15.32
C LYS A 387 -5.90 -9.82 16.29
N ILE A 388 -5.84 -10.12 17.58
CA ILE A 388 -6.15 -9.20 18.67
C ILE A 388 -4.85 -8.52 19.12
N ILE A 389 -4.87 -7.21 19.22
CA ILE A 389 -3.78 -6.38 19.73
C ILE A 389 -4.29 -5.65 20.95
N LEU A 390 -3.62 -5.84 22.09
CA LEU A 390 -3.96 -5.17 23.34
C LEU A 390 -2.92 -4.11 23.63
N CYS A 391 -3.34 -2.85 23.68
CA CYS A 391 -2.42 -1.73 23.77
C CYS A 391 -2.07 -1.35 25.20
N LYS A 392 -3.04 -1.39 26.11
CA LYS A 392 -2.79 -1.31 27.56
C LYS A 392 -2.72 -2.71 28.17
N PRO A 393 -2.12 -2.85 29.36
CA PRO A 393 -2.23 -4.09 30.13
C PRO A 393 -3.71 -4.45 30.30
N ILE A 394 -4.00 -5.75 30.24
CA ILE A 394 -5.36 -6.27 30.39
C ILE A 394 -5.82 -5.94 31.82
N ASP A 395 -7.03 -5.42 31.95
CA ASP A 395 -7.68 -5.37 33.25
C ASP A 395 -8.15 -6.79 33.60
N ILE A 396 -7.42 -7.44 34.51
CA ILE A 396 -7.68 -8.81 34.96
C ILE A 396 -8.30 -8.81 36.38
N GLN A 397 -8.90 -7.70 36.81
CA GLN A 397 -9.47 -7.58 38.15
C GLN A 397 -10.74 -8.42 38.37
N SER A 398 -11.42 -8.90 37.32
CA SER A 398 -12.63 -9.72 37.46
C SER A 398 -12.31 -11.19 37.72
N LYS A 399 -12.41 -11.63 38.99
CA LYS A 399 -12.38 -13.04 39.44
C LYS A 399 -13.66 -13.79 39.05
N ILE A 400 -13.97 -13.91 37.77
CA ILE A 400 -15.10 -14.72 37.32
C ILE A 400 -14.54 -16.02 36.72
N SER A 401 -14.66 -17.11 37.48
CA SER A 401 -14.15 -18.46 37.17
C SER A 401 -14.84 -19.14 35.98
N SER A 402 -15.93 -18.58 35.43
CA SER A 402 -16.73 -19.18 34.36
C SER A 402 -16.27 -18.85 32.93
N HIS A 403 -15.23 -18.05 32.74
CA HIS A 403 -14.78 -17.62 31.41
C HIS A 403 -13.31 -17.98 31.15
N LEU A 404 -13.04 -19.25 30.83
CA LEU A 404 -11.73 -19.76 30.44
C LEU A 404 -11.58 -19.75 28.91
N LEU A 405 -10.40 -19.40 28.39
CA LEU A 405 -10.12 -19.61 26.98
C LEU A 405 -9.90 -21.10 26.70
N LEU A 406 -10.56 -21.60 25.67
CA LEU A 406 -10.50 -23.02 25.26
C LEU A 406 -9.10 -23.37 24.71
N GLY A 407 -8.44 -22.42 24.05
CA GLY A 407 -7.08 -22.62 23.51
C GLY A 407 -7.03 -23.42 22.21
N CYS A 408 -8.18 -23.68 21.58
CA CYS A 408 -8.30 -24.57 20.43
C CYS A 408 -8.38 -23.85 19.06
N LYS A 409 -8.62 -22.53 19.04
CA LYS A 409 -8.86 -21.77 17.79
C LYS A 409 -7.56 -21.41 17.08
N LYS A 410 -7.15 -22.24 16.11
CA LYS A 410 -5.88 -22.06 15.34
C LYS A 410 -5.78 -20.74 14.55
N ASN A 411 -6.90 -20.07 14.27
CA ASN A 411 -6.95 -18.81 13.54
C ASN A 411 -6.86 -17.57 14.44
N LEU A 412 -6.90 -17.72 15.77
CA LEU A 412 -6.86 -16.62 16.74
C LEU A 412 -5.45 -16.37 17.26
N PHE A 413 -5.02 -15.10 17.26
CA PHE A 413 -3.70 -14.69 17.73
C PHE A 413 -3.78 -13.41 18.56
N VAL A 414 -3.10 -13.38 19.70
CA VAL A 414 -3.10 -12.24 20.64
C VAL A 414 -1.70 -11.62 20.73
N ASP A 415 -1.64 -10.29 20.62
CA ASP A 415 -0.41 -9.49 20.68
C ASP A 415 -0.50 -8.47 21.82
N LEU A 416 0.09 -8.82 22.95
CA LEU A 416 0.14 -8.04 24.19
C LEU A 416 1.20 -6.95 24.06
N SER A 417 0.75 -5.76 23.69
CA SER A 417 1.63 -4.63 23.43
C SER A 417 1.81 -3.71 24.63
N GLY A 418 0.81 -3.69 25.52
CA GLY A 418 0.94 -3.11 26.85
C GLY A 418 2.03 -3.85 27.63
N THR A 419 2.81 -3.10 28.41
CA THR A 419 3.91 -3.66 29.19
C THR A 419 3.37 -4.47 30.36
N LEU A 420 3.71 -5.75 30.38
CA LEU A 420 3.46 -6.64 31.50
C LEU A 420 4.61 -6.50 32.50
N HIS A 421 4.30 -6.08 33.72
CA HIS A 421 5.25 -6.04 34.82
C HIS A 421 5.42 -7.43 35.41
N LEU A 422 6.66 -7.91 35.49
CA LEU A 422 7.00 -9.16 36.16
C LEU A 422 7.54 -8.84 37.55
N SER A 423 6.77 -9.18 38.57
CA SER A 423 7.10 -8.99 39.99
C SER A 423 6.70 -10.24 40.77
N ASP A 424 7.35 -10.47 41.91
CA ASP A 424 7.11 -11.64 42.77
C ASP A 424 5.71 -11.63 43.44
N SER A 425 5.01 -10.48 43.39
CA SER A 425 3.59 -10.39 43.72
C SER A 425 2.75 -11.15 42.69
N GLY A 426 2.55 -12.45 42.94
CA GLY A 426 1.99 -13.46 42.02
C GLY A 426 0.59 -13.24 41.43
N ASN A 427 0.00 -12.04 41.51
CA ASN A 427 -1.30 -11.71 40.93
C ASN A 427 -1.27 -11.74 39.40
N SER A 428 -0.22 -11.24 38.74
CA SER A 428 -0.13 -11.26 37.27
C SER A 428 0.02 -12.68 36.73
N LEU A 429 0.94 -13.47 37.30
CA LEU A 429 1.20 -14.86 36.92
C LEU A 429 -0.02 -15.78 37.14
N ARG A 430 -0.67 -15.69 38.30
CA ARG A 430 -1.90 -16.44 38.61
C ARG A 430 -2.97 -16.15 37.57
N ASN A 431 -3.14 -14.89 37.19
CA ASN A 431 -4.13 -14.47 36.22
C ASN A 431 -3.87 -15.01 34.80
N PHE A 432 -2.62 -15.03 34.33
CA PHE A 432 -2.28 -15.64 33.03
C PHE A 432 -2.54 -17.15 33.00
N LEU A 433 -2.26 -17.83 34.11
CA LEU A 433 -2.52 -19.25 34.27
C LEU A 433 -4.03 -19.54 34.30
N THR A 434 -4.81 -18.71 34.99
CA THR A 434 -6.26 -18.85 35.05
C THR A 434 -6.88 -18.79 33.67
N PHE A 435 -6.57 -17.80 32.83
CA PHE A 435 -7.30 -17.59 31.58
C PHE A 435 -6.74 -18.33 30.34
N ASN A 436 -5.70 -19.14 30.47
CA ASN A 436 -5.10 -19.94 29.38
C ASN A 436 -4.68 -19.14 28.11
N LEU A 437 -4.34 -17.84 28.25
CA LEU A 437 -3.95 -16.99 27.10
C LEU A 437 -2.71 -17.50 26.37
N LYS A 438 -1.84 -18.24 27.05
CA LYS A 438 -0.53 -18.66 26.53
C LYS A 438 -0.59 -19.31 25.15
N ASN A 439 -1.70 -20.00 24.83
CA ASN A 439 -1.90 -20.72 23.56
C ASN A 439 -2.13 -19.79 22.36
N TYR A 440 -2.46 -18.52 22.61
CA TYR A 440 -2.76 -17.54 21.57
C TYR A 440 -1.72 -16.42 21.44
N ILE A 441 -0.84 -16.26 22.43
CA ILE A 441 0.11 -15.15 22.46
C ILE A 441 1.17 -15.33 21.37
N ILE A 442 1.21 -14.38 20.44
CA ILE A 442 2.23 -14.28 19.39
C ILE A 442 3.20 -13.12 19.60
N GLY A 443 2.90 -12.23 20.54
CA GLY A 443 3.76 -11.10 20.85
C GLY A 443 3.52 -10.57 22.25
N ILE A 444 4.61 -10.23 22.96
CA ILE A 444 4.54 -9.76 24.34
C ILE A 444 5.52 -8.60 24.59
N ALA A 445 5.17 -7.72 25.53
CA ALA A 445 6.06 -6.70 26.07
C ALA A 445 6.22 -6.93 27.57
N LEU A 446 7.45 -7.16 28.03
CA LEU A 446 7.77 -7.47 29.42
C LEU A 446 8.62 -6.35 30.02
N LYS A 447 8.36 -6.05 31.29
CA LYS A 447 9.17 -5.17 32.13
C LYS A 447 9.50 -5.94 33.43
N PRO A 448 10.67 -6.60 33.51
CA PRO A 448 11.05 -7.38 34.67
C PRO A 448 11.53 -6.48 35.81
N ASN A 449 11.29 -6.90 37.05
CA ASN A 449 11.84 -6.26 38.26
C ASN A 449 13.06 -7.01 38.84
N PHE A 450 13.50 -8.07 38.18
CA PHE A 450 14.61 -8.92 38.62
C PHE A 450 15.48 -9.30 37.40
N SER A 451 16.77 -9.49 37.63
CA SER A 451 17.81 -9.78 36.63
C SER A 451 17.72 -11.20 36.05
N ASN A 452 17.20 -12.16 36.84
CA ASN A 452 17.08 -13.56 36.44
C ASN A 452 15.67 -13.90 35.93
N LEU A 453 15.48 -13.85 34.61
CA LEU A 453 14.21 -14.19 33.99
C LEU A 453 13.87 -15.68 34.03
N ASP A 454 14.87 -16.55 34.15
CA ASP A 454 14.66 -18.01 34.19
C ASP A 454 13.89 -18.42 35.46
N ASN A 455 14.12 -17.72 36.58
CA ASN A 455 13.41 -17.92 37.86
C ASN A 455 11.89 -17.69 37.78
N PHE A 456 11.41 -16.83 36.88
CA PHE A 456 9.98 -16.53 36.74
C PHE A 456 9.22 -17.62 35.96
N ASN A 457 9.94 -18.59 35.39
CA ASN A 457 9.41 -19.69 34.58
C ASN A 457 8.49 -19.19 33.45
N LEU A 458 9.06 -18.45 32.50
CA LEU A 458 8.38 -17.88 31.32
C LEU A 458 7.53 -18.91 30.53
N THR A 459 7.83 -20.21 30.61
CA THR A 459 7.03 -21.27 29.99
C THR A 459 5.59 -21.35 30.54
N LYS A 460 5.35 -20.87 31.77
CA LYS A 460 4.02 -20.78 32.38
C LYS A 460 3.12 -19.76 31.67
N ILE A 461 3.72 -18.72 31.12
CA ILE A 461 2.99 -17.59 30.50
C ILE A 461 3.12 -17.55 28.96
N LEU A 462 4.10 -18.24 28.39
CA LEU A 462 4.44 -18.19 26.96
C LEU A 462 4.64 -19.59 26.36
N HIS A 463 4.10 -19.78 25.16
CA HIS A 463 4.56 -20.83 24.26
C HIS A 463 5.64 -20.28 23.33
N TYR A 464 6.91 -20.58 23.61
CA TYR A 464 8.07 -20.05 22.86
C TYR A 464 7.96 -20.23 21.34
N ASN A 465 7.37 -21.34 20.89
CA ASN A 465 7.19 -21.66 19.48
C ASN A 465 6.19 -20.75 18.75
N LEU A 466 5.34 -19.99 19.46
CA LEU A 466 4.33 -19.10 18.85
C LEU A 466 4.79 -17.64 18.80
N ILE A 467 5.78 -17.26 19.60
CA ILE A 467 6.17 -15.86 19.77
C ILE A 467 6.97 -15.38 18.58
N THR A 468 6.40 -14.40 17.88
CA THR A 468 7.01 -13.73 16.73
C THR A 468 7.59 -12.37 17.08
N ARG A 469 7.18 -11.79 18.22
CA ARG A 469 7.60 -10.47 18.71
C ARG A 469 7.85 -10.50 20.21
N LEU A 470 9.03 -10.05 20.64
CA LEU A 470 9.34 -9.82 22.05
C LEU A 470 9.81 -8.38 22.27
N ARG A 471 9.34 -7.75 23.34
CA ARG A 471 9.86 -6.47 23.84
C ARG A 471 10.27 -6.62 25.29
N LEU A 472 11.48 -6.19 25.62
CA LEU A 472 12.04 -6.22 26.98
C LEU A 472 12.40 -4.79 27.38
N ASN A 473 11.86 -4.33 28.51
CA ASN A 473 12.23 -3.05 29.11
C ASN A 473 12.94 -3.32 30.45
N LEU A 474 14.22 -3.02 30.55
CA LEU A 474 15.05 -3.28 31.73
C LEU A 474 15.22 -2.05 32.63
N GLU A 475 14.35 -1.05 32.50
CA GLU A 475 14.37 0.19 33.30
C GLU A 475 14.39 -0.05 34.82
N ASN A 476 13.76 -1.14 35.28
CA ASN A 476 13.66 -1.48 36.70
C ASN A 476 14.80 -2.39 37.20
N ILE A 477 15.73 -2.79 36.33
CA ILE A 477 16.81 -3.70 36.68
C ILE A 477 18.09 -2.87 36.87
N GLU A 478 18.76 -3.12 37.99
CA GLU A 478 20.04 -2.50 38.30
C GLU A 478 21.08 -2.83 37.21
N ALA A 479 21.91 -1.86 36.84
CA ALA A 479 22.83 -1.95 35.70
C ALA A 479 22.20 -2.24 34.31
N LYS A 480 20.86 -2.27 34.18
CA LYS A 480 20.15 -2.45 32.88
C LYS A 480 20.54 -3.73 32.14
N LEU A 481 20.93 -4.77 32.90
CA LEU A 481 21.49 -6.03 32.40
C LEU A 481 20.70 -7.22 32.94
N LEU A 482 20.46 -8.24 32.11
CA LEU A 482 19.98 -9.54 32.59
C LEU A 482 21.16 -10.46 32.90
N GLU A 483 21.01 -11.33 33.90
CA GLU A 483 22.01 -12.36 34.24
C GLU A 483 22.26 -13.32 33.08
N ASN A 484 21.21 -13.63 32.32
CA ASN A 484 21.27 -14.60 31.24
C ASN A 484 20.28 -14.24 30.11
N TYR A 485 20.77 -14.28 28.88
CA TYR A 485 19.98 -14.05 27.65
C TYR A 485 19.72 -15.35 26.85
N SER A 486 20.20 -16.51 27.32
CA SER A 486 20.15 -17.77 26.57
C SER A 486 18.72 -18.22 26.25
N PHE A 487 17.74 -17.83 27.07
CA PHE A 487 16.33 -18.10 26.84
C PHE A 487 15.82 -17.57 25.48
N LEU A 488 16.48 -16.55 24.91
CA LEU A 488 16.14 -16.03 23.59
C LEU A 488 16.24 -17.09 22.50
N LYS A 489 17.11 -18.09 22.66
CA LYS A 489 17.29 -19.20 21.71
C LYS A 489 16.08 -20.13 21.65
N TYR A 490 15.21 -20.13 22.66
CA TYR A 490 14.01 -20.97 22.66
C TYR A 490 12.93 -20.44 21.72
N PHE A 491 12.96 -19.16 21.33
CA PHE A 491 11.94 -18.57 20.46
C PHE A 491 12.20 -18.85 18.98
N LYS A 492 11.76 -20.02 18.49
CA LYS A 492 12.00 -20.45 17.10
C LYS A 492 11.42 -19.51 16.04
N LEU A 493 10.30 -18.83 16.29
CA LEU A 493 9.64 -17.94 15.31
C LEU A 493 9.92 -16.44 15.55
N LEU A 494 10.84 -16.09 16.44
CA LEU A 494 11.09 -14.70 16.82
C LEU A 494 11.63 -13.90 15.63
N SER A 495 10.80 -12.99 15.12
CA SER A 495 11.13 -12.16 13.96
C SER A 495 11.42 -10.71 14.31
N LYS A 496 10.99 -10.28 15.50
CA LYS A 496 11.09 -8.89 15.97
C LYS A 496 11.46 -8.85 17.44
N LEU A 497 12.57 -8.21 17.75
CA LEU A 497 13.04 -8.03 19.10
C LEU A 497 13.25 -6.55 19.40
N HIS A 498 12.75 -6.10 20.53
CA HIS A 498 12.89 -4.72 20.98
C HIS A 498 13.43 -4.70 22.41
N PHE A 499 14.55 -4.04 22.61
CA PHE A 499 15.11 -3.77 23.92
C PHE A 499 15.00 -2.30 24.28
N ILE A 500 14.70 -2.03 25.55
CA ILE A 500 14.62 -0.68 26.11
C ILE A 500 15.42 -0.62 27.40
N ASN A 501 16.17 0.47 27.57
CA ASN A 501 16.98 0.68 28.77
C ASN A 501 17.89 -0.52 29.01
N ILE A 502 18.68 -0.91 28.00
CA ILE A 502 19.53 -2.10 28.03
C ILE A 502 21.02 -1.74 27.97
N MET A 503 21.84 -2.49 28.69
CA MET A 503 23.27 -2.56 28.48
C MET A 503 23.61 -3.60 27.41
N LEU A 504 24.25 -3.17 26.31
CA LEU A 504 24.71 -4.07 25.25
C LEU A 504 26.03 -4.71 25.65
N THR A 505 26.03 -6.05 25.68
CA THR A 505 27.19 -6.88 26.00
C THR A 505 27.55 -7.80 24.83
N ASN A 506 28.79 -8.29 24.82
CA ASN A 506 29.24 -9.28 23.84
C ASN A 506 28.37 -10.55 23.85
N ASP A 507 27.91 -10.99 25.03
CA ASP A 507 27.06 -12.17 25.16
C ASP A 507 25.66 -11.99 24.56
N LEU A 508 25.04 -10.83 24.77
CA LEU A 508 23.77 -10.51 24.11
C LEU A 508 23.95 -10.54 22.59
N LEU A 509 24.99 -9.88 22.07
CA LEU A 509 25.26 -9.84 20.63
C LEU A 509 25.50 -11.23 20.04
N ARG A 510 26.30 -12.08 20.70
CA ARG A 510 26.52 -13.49 20.33
C ARG A 510 25.21 -14.28 20.20
N ILE A 511 24.27 -14.04 21.11
CA ILE A 511 22.97 -14.72 21.07
C ILE A 511 22.11 -14.19 19.92
N LEU A 512 22.08 -12.88 19.72
CA LEU A 512 21.30 -12.26 18.65
C LEU A 512 21.74 -12.74 17.26
N LEU A 513 23.04 -12.94 17.05
CA LEU A 513 23.59 -13.46 15.80
C LEU A 513 23.15 -14.90 15.50
N LYS A 514 22.76 -15.67 16.52
CA LYS A 514 22.31 -17.08 16.39
C LYS A 514 20.78 -17.22 16.24
N LEU A 515 20.04 -16.12 16.08
CA LEU A 515 18.58 -16.15 15.93
C LEU A 515 18.19 -16.12 14.45
N ASP A 516 18.09 -17.30 13.83
CA ASP A 516 17.90 -17.48 12.38
C ASP A 516 16.69 -16.74 11.77
N ASN A 517 15.62 -16.56 12.54
CA ASN A 517 14.38 -15.96 12.06
C ASN A 517 14.25 -14.46 12.34
N LEU A 518 15.25 -13.84 12.98
CA LEU A 518 15.22 -12.46 13.41
C LEU A 518 15.38 -11.50 12.23
N LYS A 519 14.33 -10.72 11.95
CA LYS A 519 14.31 -9.77 10.82
C LYS A 519 14.51 -8.32 11.25
N TYR A 520 14.20 -8.01 12.50
CA TYR A 520 14.28 -6.65 13.04
C TYR A 520 14.71 -6.69 14.50
N ILE A 521 15.72 -5.89 14.81
CA ILE A 521 16.16 -5.59 16.18
C ILE A 521 16.05 -4.08 16.36
N PHE A 522 15.48 -3.65 17.47
CA PHE A 522 15.40 -2.24 17.83
C PHE A 522 15.89 -2.05 19.26
N PHE A 523 16.72 -1.04 19.46
CA PHE A 523 17.28 -0.65 20.76
C PHE A 523 16.84 0.78 21.05
N GLU A 524 16.19 0.98 22.20
CA GLU A 524 15.75 2.29 22.70
C GLU A 524 16.47 2.55 24.02
N CYS A 525 17.13 3.72 24.15
CA CYS A 525 17.86 4.11 25.36
C CYS A 525 18.88 3.05 25.84
N PHE A 526 19.89 2.72 25.03
CA PHE A 526 20.89 1.69 25.38
C PHE A 526 22.26 2.28 25.78
N GLN A 527 23.04 1.49 26.50
CA GLN A 527 24.45 1.73 26.84
C GLN A 527 25.31 0.55 26.35
N ILE A 528 26.63 0.70 26.33
CA ILE A 528 27.58 -0.34 25.89
C ILE A 528 28.56 -0.58 27.05
N SER A 529 28.76 -1.84 27.46
CA SER A 529 29.46 -2.14 28.72
C SER A 529 30.99 -2.11 28.63
N GLU A 530 31.59 -2.17 27.44
CA GLU A 530 33.05 -2.13 27.16
C GLU A 530 33.25 -2.23 25.62
N PRO A 531 34.47 -2.10 25.04
CA PRO A 531 34.65 -2.23 23.59
C PRO A 531 34.16 -3.61 23.09
N ILE A 532 33.27 -3.57 22.10
CA ILE A 532 32.75 -4.77 21.44
C ILE A 532 33.87 -5.33 20.56
N GLU A 533 34.58 -6.34 21.04
CA GLU A 533 35.66 -6.98 20.31
C GLU A 533 35.09 -7.93 19.25
N SER A 534 35.42 -7.68 17.98
CA SER A 534 34.95 -8.49 16.86
C SER A 534 35.40 -9.95 16.94
N GLU A 535 36.57 -10.21 17.53
CA GLU A 535 37.12 -11.57 17.74
C GLU A 535 36.25 -12.41 18.68
N ASN A 536 35.53 -11.75 19.59
CA ASN A 536 34.62 -12.41 20.49
C ASN A 536 33.29 -12.77 19.83
N LEU A 537 32.91 -12.17 18.70
CA LEU A 537 31.66 -12.46 18.00
C LEU A 537 31.89 -13.61 17.00
N ASN A 538 32.01 -14.86 17.47
CA ASN A 538 32.18 -16.03 16.59
C ASN A 538 31.10 -16.07 15.49
N TYR A 539 31.48 -15.67 14.28
CA TYR A 539 30.70 -15.83 13.06
C TYR A 539 30.97 -17.25 12.52
N THR A 540 29.92 -18.06 12.43
CA THR A 540 29.92 -19.31 11.66
C THR A 540 28.73 -19.30 10.72
#